data_AF-M3CAQ6-F1
#
_entry.id   AF-M3CAQ6-F1
#
_cell.length_a   1.000
_cell.length_b   1.000
_cell.length_c   1.000
_cell.angle_alpha   90.00
_cell.angle_beta   90.00
_cell.angle_gamma   90.00
#
_symmetry.space_group_name_H-M   'P 1'
#
loop_
_entity.id
_entity.type
_entity.pdbx_description
1 polymer ?
#
loop_
_entity_poly.entity_id
_entity_poly.type
_entity_poly.pdbx_seq_one_letter_code
_entity_poly.pdbx_strand_id
1 'polypeptide(L)'
;MVASTDGLVIAHLLANAEPDGVAALTAAALGVGARLTDAVGHGGFRELLVNGEFGYVATYAAGTASVLTLLATADANVGRLNIEARRACPRLGALIDGALQRQRQP
;
A
#
# COMPACT_ATOMS: atom_id res chain seq x y z
N MET A 1 -5.63 -0.62 5.08
CA MET A 1 -6.04 -1.72 4.19
C MET A 1 -4.78 -2.35 3.61
N VAL A 2 -4.77 -3.67 3.47
CA VAL A 2 -3.75 -4.40 2.74
C VAL A 2 -4.42 -5.00 1.50
N ALA A 3 -3.82 -4.77 0.35
CA ALA A 3 -4.27 -5.30 -0.93
C ALA A 3 -3.08 -5.90 -1.68
N SER A 4 -3.35 -6.82 -2.59
CA SER A 4 -2.35 -7.31 -3.54
C SER A 4 -2.04 -6.25 -4.59
N THR A 5 -0.91 -6.42 -5.29
CA THR A 5 -0.48 -5.49 -6.35
C THR A 5 -1.39 -5.47 -7.58
N ASP A 6 -2.26 -6.47 -7.75
CA ASP A 6 -3.30 -6.55 -8.79
C ASP A 6 -4.67 -6.01 -8.33
N GLY A 7 -4.78 -5.50 -7.09
CA GLY A 7 -5.97 -4.80 -6.61
C GLY A 7 -6.98 -5.66 -5.88
N LEU A 8 -6.61 -6.87 -5.43
CA LEU A 8 -7.47 -7.70 -4.58
C LEU A 8 -7.27 -7.35 -3.10
N VAL A 9 -8.37 -7.22 -2.36
CA VAL A 9 -8.31 -6.95 -0.92
C VAL A 9 -7.82 -8.20 -0.17
N ILE A 10 -6.79 -8.02 0.65
CA ILE A 10 -6.28 -9.07 1.56
C ILE A 10 -6.89 -8.88 2.96
N ALA A 11 -6.89 -7.65 3.47
CA ALA A 11 -7.47 -7.31 4.77
C ALA A 11 -7.77 -5.80 4.86
N HIS A 12 -8.82 -5.38 5.56
CA HIS A 12 -9.11 -3.95 5.75
C HIS A 12 -9.73 -3.63 7.11
N LEU A 13 -9.62 -2.36 7.48
CA LEU A 13 -10.31 -1.72 8.62
C LEU A 13 -10.94 -0.39 8.17
N LEU A 14 -11.20 -0.24 6.86
CA LEU A 14 -11.83 0.95 6.30
C LEU A 14 -13.28 1.03 6.77
N ALA A 15 -13.67 2.15 7.37
CA ALA A 15 -15.02 2.36 7.88
C ALA A 15 -15.98 2.99 6.85
N ASN A 16 -15.47 3.95 6.07
CA ASN A 16 -16.29 4.82 5.21
C ASN A 16 -15.88 4.76 3.72
N ALA A 17 -15.34 3.62 3.27
CA ALA A 17 -14.92 3.44 1.89
C ALA A 17 -15.16 2.00 1.45
N GLU A 18 -15.50 1.81 0.17
CA GLU A 18 -15.60 0.49 -0.45
C GLU A 18 -14.20 -0.10 -0.65
N PRO A 19 -13.84 -1.21 0.03
CA PRO A 19 -12.49 -1.74 0.01
C PRO A 19 -12.00 -2.12 -1.38
N ASP A 20 -12.86 -2.74 -2.20
CA ASP A 20 -12.51 -3.22 -3.53
C ASP A 20 -12.19 -2.05 -4.48
N GLY A 21 -13.00 -0.99 -4.44
CA GLY A 21 -12.72 0.24 -5.19
C GLY A 21 -11.41 0.91 -4.78
N VAL A 22 -11.14 1.00 -3.46
CA VAL A 22 -9.87 1.54 -2.96
C VAL A 22 -8.68 0.66 -3.36
N ALA A 23 -8.84 -0.67 -3.37
CA ALA A 23 -7.78 -1.60 -3.75
C ALA A 23 -7.44 -1.49 -5.24
N ALA A 24 -8.45 -1.43 -6.11
CA ALA A 24 -8.26 -1.21 -7.55
C ALA A 24 -7.54 0.11 -7.84
N LEU A 25 -7.97 1.21 -7.21
CA LEU A 25 -7.31 2.52 -7.36
C LEU A 25 -5.87 2.50 -6.82
N THR A 26 -5.64 1.80 -5.70
CA THR A 26 -4.30 1.63 -5.13
C THR A 26 -3.38 0.89 -6.12
N ALA A 27 -3.85 -0.20 -6.72
CA ALA A 27 -3.08 -0.96 -7.71
C ALA A 27 -2.75 -0.12 -8.95
N ALA A 28 -3.73 0.65 -9.45
CA ALA A 28 -3.50 1.59 -10.54
C ALA A 28 -2.44 2.66 -10.17
N ALA A 29 -2.56 3.26 -8.99
CA ALA A 29 -1.62 4.26 -8.49
C ALA A 29 -0.21 3.70 -8.27
N LEU A 30 -0.09 2.47 -7.76
CA LEU A 30 1.16 1.73 -7.67
C LEU A 30 1.81 1.57 -9.04
N GLY A 31 1.03 1.11 -10.04
CA GLY A 31 1.54 0.92 -11.40
C GLY A 31 1.97 2.22 -12.08
N VAL A 32 1.32 3.34 -11.78
CA VAL A 32 1.76 4.67 -12.23
C VAL A 32 3.03 5.10 -11.50
N GLY A 33 3.06 4.99 -10.18
CA GLY A 33 4.22 5.38 -9.36
C GLY A 33 5.47 4.59 -9.71
N ALA A 34 5.37 3.27 -9.89
CA ALA A 34 6.47 2.41 -10.30
C ALA A 34 7.03 2.78 -11.67
N ARG A 35 6.15 3.06 -12.65
CA ARG A 35 6.57 3.53 -13.98
C ARG A 35 7.22 4.90 -13.92
N LEU A 36 6.71 5.79 -13.07
CA LEU A 36 7.29 7.13 -12.90
C LEU A 36 8.70 7.03 -12.30
N THR A 37 8.90 6.25 -11.24
CA THR A 37 10.22 6.10 -10.62
C THR A 37 11.22 5.44 -11.56
N ASP A 38 10.78 4.46 -12.36
CA ASP A 38 11.60 3.82 -13.38
C ASP A 38 11.99 4.80 -14.49
N ALA A 39 11.04 5.58 -15.02
CA ALA A 39 11.27 6.53 -16.10
C ALA A 39 12.32 7.61 -15.76
N VAL A 40 12.48 7.97 -14.49
CA VAL A 40 13.48 8.93 -14.02
C VAL A 40 14.69 8.26 -13.35
N GLY A 41 14.81 6.94 -13.37
CA GLY A 41 15.95 6.21 -12.79
C GLY A 41 16.04 6.30 -11.26
N HIS A 42 14.91 6.49 -10.56
CA HIS A 42 14.85 6.62 -9.09
C HIS A 42 14.59 5.27 -8.38
N GLY A 43 14.73 4.17 -9.11
CA GLY A 43 14.59 2.81 -8.59
C GLY A 43 13.14 2.36 -8.40
N GLY A 44 12.94 1.36 -7.54
CA GLY A 44 11.64 0.76 -7.30
C GLY A 44 10.69 1.66 -6.49
N PHE A 45 9.39 1.48 -6.71
CA PHE A 45 8.35 2.10 -5.91
C PHE A 45 8.52 1.75 -4.42
N ARG A 46 8.45 2.76 -3.55
CA ARG A 46 8.48 2.57 -2.09
C ARG A 46 7.19 3.01 -1.44
N GLU A 47 6.74 4.22 -1.77
CA GLU A 47 5.52 4.80 -1.24
C GLU A 47 4.96 5.88 -2.16
N LEU A 48 3.68 6.17 -2.01
CA LEU A 48 2.94 7.28 -2.59
C LEU A 48 2.12 7.95 -1.51
N LEU A 49 2.17 9.28 -1.45
CA LEU A 49 1.32 10.09 -0.58
C LEU A 49 0.48 11.03 -1.44
N VAL A 50 -0.83 10.94 -1.32
CA VAL A 50 -1.80 11.85 -1.94
C VAL A 50 -2.37 12.75 -0.86
N ASN A 51 -2.21 14.06 -1.02
CA ASN A 51 -2.81 15.07 -0.16
C ASN A 51 -4.13 15.54 -0.77
N GLY A 52 -5.23 15.26 -0.09
CA GLY A 52 -6.56 15.74 -0.44
C GLY A 52 -7.05 16.79 0.56
N GLU A 53 -8.16 17.44 0.23
CA GLU A 53 -8.77 18.49 1.06
C GLU A 53 -9.05 18.04 2.50
N PHE A 54 -9.44 16.78 2.68
CA PHE A 54 -9.86 16.23 3.98
C PHE A 54 -8.83 15.31 4.64
N GLY A 55 -7.63 15.20 4.06
CA GLY A 55 -6.55 14.39 4.60
C GLY A 55 -5.74 13.64 3.56
N TYR A 56 -5.12 12.56 3.97
CA TYR A 56 -4.09 11.86 3.21
C TYR A 56 -4.50 10.44 2.85
N VAL A 57 -4.15 10.03 1.64
CA VAL A 57 -4.10 8.62 1.22
C VAL A 57 -2.64 8.25 1.03
N ALA A 58 -2.13 7.33 1.84
CA ALA A 58 -0.74 6.90 1.80
C ALA A 58 -0.66 5.41 1.46
N THR A 59 0.08 5.08 0.41
CA THR A 59 0.28 3.70 -0.07
C THR A 59 1.75 3.34 0.04
N TYR A 60 2.07 2.22 0.69
CA TYR A 60 3.43 1.74 0.89
C TYR A 60 3.58 0.33 0.34
N ALA A 61 4.71 0.02 -0.29
CA ALA A 61 5.04 -1.35 -0.67
C ALA A 61 5.15 -2.23 0.58
N ALA A 62 4.55 -3.43 0.54
CA ALA A 62 4.57 -4.39 1.64
C ALA A 62 4.91 -5.79 1.10
N GLY A 63 6.21 -6.11 1.04
CA GLY A 63 6.67 -7.37 0.42
C GLY A 63 6.58 -7.32 -1.10
N THR A 64 6.55 -8.50 -1.73
CA THR A 64 6.64 -8.63 -3.20
C THR A 64 5.30 -8.50 -3.91
N ALA A 65 4.22 -8.91 -3.24
CA ALA A 65 2.91 -9.07 -3.86
C ALA A 65 1.81 -8.26 -3.18
N SER A 66 2.14 -7.34 -2.26
CA SER A 66 1.14 -6.54 -1.55
C SER A 66 1.55 -5.11 -1.25
N VAL A 67 0.54 -4.30 -0.92
CA VAL A 67 0.64 -2.90 -0.55
C VAL A 67 -0.21 -2.60 0.68
N LEU A 68 0.26 -1.67 1.51
CA LEU A 68 -0.47 -1.11 2.64
C LEU A 68 -1.00 0.28 2.26
N THR A 69 -2.32 0.44 2.25
CA THR A 69 -3.00 1.74 2.04
C THR A 69 -3.58 2.25 3.37
N LEU A 70 -3.22 3.47 3.74
CA LEU A 70 -3.67 4.15 4.95
C LEU A 70 -4.45 5.41 4.57
N LEU A 71 -5.58 5.63 5.25
CA LEU A 71 -6.33 6.88 5.20
C LEU A 71 -6.06 7.62 6.49
N ALA A 72 -5.69 8.89 6.39
CA ALA A 72 -5.42 9.74 7.54
C ALA A 72 -6.16 11.08 7.40
N THR A 73 -6.57 11.67 8.52
CA THR A 73 -7.22 12.97 8.55
C THR A 73 -6.24 14.10 8.21
N ALA A 74 -6.75 15.29 7.87
CA ALA A 74 -5.94 16.46 7.53
C ALA A 74 -4.99 16.93 8.64
N ASP A 75 -5.33 16.68 9.90
CA ASP A 75 -4.52 17.00 11.08
C ASP A 75 -3.53 15.88 11.46
N ALA A 76 -3.47 14.80 10.69
CA ALA A 76 -2.60 13.67 10.98
C ALA A 76 -1.11 14.05 10.85
N ASN A 77 -0.30 13.54 11.79
CA ASN A 77 1.14 13.65 11.69
C ASN A 77 1.70 12.66 10.64
N VAL A 78 1.90 13.15 9.42
CA VAL A 78 2.43 12.37 8.29
C VAL A 78 3.82 11.79 8.57
N GLY A 79 4.67 12.51 9.33
CA GLY A 79 5.98 12.01 9.73
C GLY A 79 5.87 10.74 10.57
N ARG A 80 4.98 10.76 11.57
CA ARG A 80 4.67 9.58 12.40
C ARG A 80 4.02 8.47 11.59
N LEU A 81 3.10 8.79 10.68
CA LEU A 81 2.47 7.83 9.76
C LEU A 81 3.53 7.06 8.96
N ASN A 82 4.49 7.78 8.37
CA ASN A 82 5.58 7.20 7.59
C ASN A 82 6.47 6.27 8.43
N ILE A 83 6.85 6.70 9.64
CA ILE A 83 7.70 5.88 10.53
C ILE A 83 7.02 4.56 10.86
N GLU A 84 5.76 4.61 11.29
CA GLU A 84 5.02 3.41 11.68
C GLU A 84 4.71 2.51 10.47
N ALA A 85 4.32 3.08 9.33
CA ALA A 85 4.07 2.33 8.10
C ALA A 85 5.33 1.60 7.63
N ARG A 86 6.47 2.29 7.58
CA ARG A 86 7.76 1.69 7.16
C ARG A 86 8.23 0.61 8.12
N ARG A 87 7.86 0.68 9.40
CA ARG A 87 8.12 -0.38 10.38
C ARG A 87 7.17 -1.58 10.22
N ALA A 88 5.92 -1.34 9.87
CA ALA A 88 4.89 -2.36 9.72
C ALA A 88 5.01 -3.14 8.40
N CYS A 89 5.28 -2.46 7.29
CA CYS A 89 5.28 -3.04 5.95
C CYS A 89 6.20 -4.27 5.77
N PRO A 90 7.45 -4.30 6.27
CA PRO A 90 8.30 -5.48 6.17
C PRO A 90 7.70 -6.70 6.88
N ARG A 91 7.04 -6.49 8.02
CA ARG A 91 6.40 -7.56 8.80
C ARG A 91 5.17 -8.09 8.08
N LEU A 92 4.36 -7.20 7.50
CA LEU A 92 3.21 -7.57 6.68
C LEU A 92 3.66 -8.35 5.43
N GLY A 93 4.69 -7.84 4.73
CA GLY A 93 5.26 -8.49 3.55
C GLY A 93 5.73 -9.91 3.86
N ALA A 94 6.51 -10.11 4.93
CA ALA A 94 6.97 -11.45 5.33
C ALA A 94 5.82 -12.42 5.63
N LEU A 95 4.75 -11.95 6.29
CA LEU A 95 3.58 -12.77 6.59
C LEU A 95 2.83 -13.18 5.31
N ILE A 96 2.64 -12.24 4.38
CA ILE A 96 1.87 -12.44 3.15
C ILE A 96 2.65 -13.30 2.16
N ASP A 97 3.92 -12.97 1.92
CA ASP A 97 4.81 -13.73 1.04
C ASP A 97 4.93 -15.18 1.53
N GLY A 98 5.06 -15.39 2.84
CA GLY A 98 5.09 -16.73 3.44
C GLY A 98 3.75 -17.49 3.37
N ALA A 99 2.61 -16.80 3.37
CA ALA A 99 1.31 -17.42 3.14
C ALA A 99 1.13 -17.86 1.68
N LEU A 100 1.53 -17.01 0.73
CA LEU A 100 1.49 -17.30 -0.71
C LEU A 100 2.39 -18.49 -1.08
N GLN A 101 3.57 -18.59 -0.47
CA GLN A 101 4.48 -19.73 -0.68
C GLN A 101 3.87 -21.06 -0.24
N ARG A 102 3.18 -21.10 0.90
CA ARG A 102 2.50 -22.31 1.39
C ARG A 102 1.35 -22.75 0.50
N GLN A 103 0.60 -21.80 -0.07
CA GLN A 103 -0.48 -22.13 -1.01
C GLN A 103 0.04 -22.72 -2.34
N ARG A 104 1.28 -22.41 -2.71
CA ARG A 104 1.92 -22.89 -3.94
C ARG A 104 2.59 -24.27 -3.80
N GLN A 105 2.78 -24.76 -2.57
CA GLN A 105 3.33 -26.09 -2.32
C GLN A 105 2.15 -27.07 -2.15
N PRO A 106 2.02 -28.08 -3.03
CA PRO A 106 0.98 -29.11 -2.94
C PRO A 106 1.19 -30.07 -1.77
#